data_AF-A0A5M6IV10-F1
#
_entry.id   AF-A0A5M6IV10-F1
#
_cell.length_a   1.000
_cell.length_b   1.000
_cell.length_c   1.000
_cell.angle_alpha   90.00
_cell.angle_beta   90.00
_cell.angle_gamma   90.00
#
_symmetry.space_group_name_H-M   'P 1'
#
loop_
_entity.id
_entity.type
_entity.pdbx_description
1 polymer ?
#
loop_
_entity_poly.entity_id
_entity_poly.type
_entity_poly.pdbx_seq_one_letter_code
_entity_poly.pdbx_strand_id
1 'polypeptide(L)'
;MPAAPAGAENDGTLRAELWRRFNGDDWAAYDALPARLRRRLQQHAYDPWAVNAWMLWRRYRRLHPTAERAEQALIRYFDHCERLERAAFAAAYARDFGLRLPHDAAGATVLRDAGQGASHRTAT
;
A
#
# COMPACT_ATOMS: atom_id res chain seq x y z
N MET A 1 -6.34 -36.47 -10.87
CA MET A 1 -5.56 -35.29 -10.43
C MET A 1 -6.54 -34.15 -10.21
N PRO A 2 -6.89 -33.77 -8.97
CA PRO A 2 -7.77 -32.62 -8.76
C PRO A 2 -7.01 -31.35 -9.14
N ALA A 3 -7.71 -30.44 -9.83
CA ALA A 3 -7.19 -29.13 -10.22
C ALA A 3 -6.76 -28.34 -8.97
N ALA A 4 -5.59 -27.70 -9.02
CA ALA A 4 -5.14 -26.79 -7.97
C ALA A 4 -6.18 -25.67 -7.76
N PRO A 5 -6.51 -25.28 -6.51
CA PRO A 5 -7.42 -24.18 -6.26
C PRO A 5 -6.83 -22.90 -6.88
N ALA A 6 -7.64 -22.20 -7.67
CA ALA A 6 -7.28 -20.92 -8.25
C ALA A 6 -6.92 -19.93 -7.12
N GLY A 7 -5.66 -19.49 -7.09
CA GLY A 7 -5.20 -18.43 -6.20
C GLY A 7 -4.97 -18.88 -4.76
N ALA A 8 -4.14 -19.90 -4.52
CA ALA A 8 -3.44 -20.01 -3.24
C ALA A 8 -2.57 -18.74 -3.10
N GLU A 9 -3.15 -17.75 -2.41
CA GLU A 9 -2.63 -16.42 -2.21
C GLU A 9 -1.27 -16.53 -1.50
N ASN A 10 -0.19 -16.20 -2.21
CA ASN A 10 1.11 -15.93 -1.60
C ASN A 10 1.11 -14.58 -0.86
N ASP A 11 -0.09 -14.09 -0.50
CA ASP A 11 -0.31 -12.89 0.29
C ASP A 11 -0.41 -13.32 1.75
N GLY A 12 0.75 -13.53 2.39
CA GLY A 12 0.85 -13.84 3.83
C GLY A 12 0.53 -12.65 4.74
N THR A 13 -0.21 -11.67 4.24
CA THR A 13 -0.55 -10.44 4.96
C THR A 13 -1.98 -10.51 5.47
N LEU A 14 -2.27 -9.81 6.57
CA LEU A 14 -3.62 -9.75 7.18
C LEU A 14 -4.60 -8.89 6.36
N ARG A 15 -4.25 -8.53 5.12
CA ARG A 15 -4.92 -7.47 4.39
C ARG A 15 -6.33 -7.85 3.97
N ALA A 16 -6.56 -9.12 3.64
CA ALA A 16 -7.89 -9.66 3.35
C ALA A 16 -8.81 -9.66 4.59
N GLU A 17 -8.23 -9.68 5.79
CA GLU A 17 -8.98 -9.56 7.06
C GLU A 17 -9.28 -8.10 7.42
N LEU A 18 -8.37 -7.18 7.06
CA LEU A 18 -8.48 -5.75 7.37
C LEU A 18 -9.30 -4.97 6.35
N TRP A 19 -9.25 -5.35 5.08
CA TRP A 19 -9.82 -4.59 3.99
C TRP A 19 -10.62 -5.46 3.03
N ARG A 20 -11.62 -4.84 2.41
CA ARG A 20 -12.43 -5.48 1.39
C ARG A 20 -11.83 -5.27 0.00
N ARG A 21 -11.57 -6.35 -0.73
CA ARG A 21 -11.22 -6.30 -2.16
C ARG A 21 -12.49 -6.08 -2.99
N PHE A 22 -12.43 -5.13 -3.91
CA PHE A 22 -13.46 -4.98 -4.93
C PHE A 22 -13.07 -5.75 -6.19
N ASN A 23 -14.05 -6.38 -6.82
CA ASN A 23 -13.87 -7.09 -8.08
C ASN A 23 -13.76 -6.11 -9.25
N GLY A 24 -12.94 -6.46 -10.24
CA GLY A 24 -12.76 -5.68 -11.46
C GLY A 24 -11.51 -6.11 -12.21
N ASP A 25 -11.20 -5.39 -13.28
CA ASP A 25 -9.95 -5.55 -14.02
C ASP A 25 -8.86 -4.69 -13.37
N ASP A 26 -7.93 -5.34 -12.66
CA ASP A 26 -6.83 -4.67 -11.96
C ASP A 26 -5.88 -3.95 -12.93
N TRP A 27 -5.66 -4.48 -14.14
CA TRP A 27 -4.78 -3.84 -15.13
C TRP A 27 -5.41 -2.57 -15.67
N ALA A 28 -6.66 -2.64 -16.11
CA ALA A 28 -7.39 -1.48 -16.59
C ALA A 28 -7.55 -0.40 -15.49
N ALA A 29 -7.82 -0.82 -14.26
CA ALA A 29 -7.91 0.09 -13.12
C ALA A 29 -6.57 0.77 -12.82
N TYR A 30 -5.46 0.02 -12.88
CA TYR A 30 -4.12 0.55 -12.67
C TYR A 30 -3.76 1.58 -13.76
N ASP A 31 -3.97 1.25 -15.03
CA ASP A 31 -3.64 2.13 -16.15
C ASP A 31 -4.46 3.42 -16.17
N ALA A 32 -5.69 3.38 -15.64
CA ALA A 32 -6.55 4.55 -15.50
C ALA A 32 -6.12 5.51 -14.37
N LEU A 33 -5.14 5.14 -13.52
CA LEU A 33 -4.65 6.01 -12.45
C LEU A 33 -3.62 7.04 -12.96
N PRO A 34 -3.64 8.27 -12.40
CA PRO A 34 -2.55 9.23 -12.56
C PRO A 34 -1.17 8.62 -12.26
N ALA A 35 -0.16 9.01 -13.03
CA ALA A 35 1.20 8.47 -12.91
C ALA A 35 1.77 8.57 -11.49
N ARG A 36 1.43 9.66 -10.77
CA ARG A 36 1.86 9.87 -9.40
C ARG A 36 1.27 8.84 -8.42
N LEU A 37 0.01 8.47 -8.61
CA LEU A 37 -0.65 7.43 -7.82
C LEU A 37 -0.08 6.06 -8.17
N ARG A 38 0.06 5.74 -9.47
CA ARG A 38 0.70 4.49 -9.93
C ARG A 38 2.08 4.28 -9.31
N ARG A 39 2.92 5.31 -9.30
CA ARG A 39 4.25 5.28 -8.65
C ARG A 39 4.13 5.03 -7.15
N ARG A 40 3.19 5.70 -6.46
CA ARG A 40 2.99 5.48 -5.02
C ARG A 40 2.50 4.06 -4.70
N LEU A 41 1.65 3.47 -5.54
CA LEU A 41 1.21 2.07 -5.37
C LEU A 41 2.39 1.10 -5.52
N GLN A 42 3.30 1.32 -6.48
CA GLN A 42 4.51 0.51 -6.65
C GLN A 42 5.49 0.59 -5.46
N GLN A 43 5.48 1.72 -4.76
CA GLN A 43 6.30 1.95 -3.56
C GLN A 43 5.68 1.37 -2.29
N HIS A 44 4.39 1.02 -2.33
CA HIS A 44 3.67 0.49 -1.18
C HIS A 44 4.23 -0.89 -0.81
N ALA A 45 4.54 -1.08 0.47
CA ALA A 45 5.12 -2.32 0.98
C ALA A 45 4.17 -3.52 0.82
N TYR A 46 2.86 -3.23 0.81
CA TYR A 46 1.78 -4.19 0.58
C TYR A 46 1.06 -3.86 -0.73
N ASP A 47 0.65 -4.84 -1.52
CA ASP A 47 0.03 -4.60 -2.84
C ASP A 47 -1.33 -3.90 -2.70
N PRO A 48 -1.47 -2.58 -2.97
CA PRO A 48 -2.73 -1.91 -2.83
C PRO A 48 -3.59 -2.19 -4.06
N TRP A 49 -4.53 -3.14 -3.94
CA TRP A 49 -5.43 -3.61 -5.02
C TRP A 49 -5.86 -2.47 -5.95
N ALA A 50 -5.53 -2.57 -7.25
CA ALA A 50 -5.65 -1.47 -8.20
C ALA A 50 -7.09 -0.99 -8.38
N VAL A 51 -8.06 -1.91 -8.39
CA VAL A 51 -9.49 -1.57 -8.43
C VAL A 51 -9.90 -0.68 -7.24
N ASN A 52 -9.44 -1.02 -6.02
CA ASN A 52 -9.72 -0.21 -4.82
C ASN A 52 -9.12 1.19 -4.94
N ALA A 53 -7.86 1.28 -5.36
CA ALA A 53 -7.17 2.55 -5.57
C ALA A 53 -7.89 3.43 -6.61
N TRP A 54 -8.36 2.83 -7.70
CA TRP A 54 -9.12 3.52 -8.74
C TRP A 54 -10.48 4.05 -8.23
N MET A 55 -11.20 3.25 -7.45
CA MET A 55 -12.46 3.69 -6.82
C MET A 55 -12.24 4.89 -5.88
N LEU A 56 -11.19 4.85 -5.07
CA LEU A 56 -10.81 5.96 -4.20
C LEU A 56 -10.42 7.19 -5.02
N TRP A 57 -9.64 7.02 -6.09
CA TRP A 57 -9.28 8.10 -6.99
C TRP A 57 -10.51 8.83 -7.55
N ARG A 58 -11.50 8.07 -8.07
CA ARG A 58 -12.74 8.67 -8.58
C ARG A 58 -13.48 9.48 -7.53
N ARG A 59 -13.50 9.01 -6.28
CA ARG A 59 -14.11 9.73 -5.16
C ARG A 59 -13.33 11.01 -4.83
N TYR A 60 -12.03 10.92 -4.62
CA TYR A 60 -11.18 12.06 -4.29
C TYR A 60 -11.18 13.12 -5.39
N ARG A 61 -11.20 12.70 -6.66
CA ARG A 61 -11.27 13.63 -7.79
C ARG A 61 -12.53 14.50 -7.77
N ARG A 62 -13.65 13.97 -7.26
CA ARG A 62 -14.92 14.70 -7.11
C ARG A 62 -14.94 15.62 -5.88
N LEU A 63 -14.19 15.29 -4.82
CA LEU A 63 -14.19 16.03 -3.56
C LEU A 63 -13.24 17.23 -3.56
N HIS A 64 -12.24 17.25 -4.44
CA HIS A 64 -11.21 18.29 -4.47
C HIS A 64 -11.28 19.14 -5.74
N PRO A 65 -10.98 20.46 -5.63
CA PRO A 65 -11.11 21.40 -6.74
C PRO A 65 -10.12 21.10 -7.87
N THR A 66 -8.91 20.63 -7.53
CA THR A 66 -7.87 20.31 -8.52
C THR A 66 -7.47 18.84 -8.43
N ALA A 67 -7.04 18.29 -9.57
CA ALA A 67 -6.53 16.92 -9.63
C ALA A 67 -5.31 16.73 -8.73
N GLU A 68 -4.40 17.71 -8.70
CA GLU A 68 -3.20 17.67 -7.86
C GLU A 68 -3.53 17.60 -6.35
N ARG A 69 -4.52 18.36 -5.88
CA ARG A 69 -4.95 18.28 -4.48
C ARG A 69 -5.62 16.94 -4.18
N ALA A 70 -6.39 16.39 -5.11
CA ALA A 70 -6.98 15.06 -4.99
C ALA A 70 -5.90 13.98 -4.88
N GLU A 71 -4.90 14.01 -5.78
CA GLU A 71 -3.78 13.08 -5.77
C GLU A 71 -3.00 13.16 -4.46
N GLN A 72 -2.65 14.36 -4.02
CA GLN A 72 -1.90 14.58 -2.79
C GLN A 72 -2.67 14.07 -1.55
N ALA A 73 -3.98 14.29 -1.50
CA ALA A 73 -4.83 13.82 -0.40
C ALA A 73 -4.97 12.29 -0.42
N LEU A 74 -5.07 11.68 -1.60
CA LEU A 74 -5.13 10.23 -1.74
C LEU A 74 -3.80 9.55 -1.41
N ILE A 75 -2.66 10.14 -1.78
CA ILE A 75 -1.34 9.65 -1.36
C ILE A 75 -1.22 9.64 0.17
N ARG A 76 -1.63 10.72 0.84
CA ARG A 76 -1.65 10.77 2.32
C ARG A 76 -2.55 9.70 2.93
N TYR A 77 -3.65 9.37 2.25
CA TYR A 77 -4.54 8.31 2.67
C TYR A 77 -3.89 6.93 2.49
N PHE A 78 -3.23 6.65 1.37
CA PHE A 78 -2.45 5.43 1.18
C PHE A 78 -1.34 5.29 2.24
N ASP A 79 -0.60 6.37 2.53
CA ASP A 79 0.40 6.36 3.60
C ASP A 79 -0.21 6.02 4.96
N HIS A 80 -1.45 6.43 5.22
CA HIS A 80 -2.17 6.11 6.45
C HIS A 80 -2.59 4.64 6.49
N CYS A 81 -3.16 4.11 5.41
CA CYS A 81 -3.50 2.69 5.27
C CYS A 81 -2.27 1.80 5.48
N GLU A 82 -1.14 2.14 4.84
CA GLU A 82 0.11 1.40 5.01
C GLU A 82 0.57 1.36 6.47
N ARG A 83 0.46 2.47 7.21
CA ARG A 83 0.78 2.48 8.65
C ARG A 83 -0.13 1.56 9.46
N LEU A 84 -1.43 1.52 9.14
CA LEU A 84 -2.38 0.63 9.81
C LEU A 84 -2.07 -0.84 9.51
N GLU A 85 -1.77 -1.17 8.26
CA GLU A 85 -1.39 -2.53 7.85
C GLU A 85 -0.11 -2.99 8.53
N ARG A 86 0.93 -2.14 8.57
CA ARG A 86 2.18 -2.43 9.29
C ARG A 86 1.93 -2.68 10.77
N ALA A 87 1.11 -1.84 11.41
CA ALA A 87 0.81 -1.99 12.84
C ALA A 87 0.04 -3.28 13.13
N ALA A 88 -0.94 -3.62 12.29
CA ALA A 88 -1.68 -4.87 12.41
C ALA A 88 -0.78 -6.09 12.21
N PHE A 89 0.11 -6.05 11.21
CA PHE A 89 1.07 -7.11 10.97
C PHE A 89 2.05 -7.29 12.14
N ALA A 90 2.58 -6.18 12.68
CA ALA A 90 3.46 -6.21 13.85
C ALA A 90 2.76 -6.81 15.08
N ALA A 91 1.49 -6.46 15.30
CA ALA A 91 0.71 -6.99 16.41
C ALA A 91 0.47 -8.50 16.27
N ALA A 92 0.11 -8.99 15.08
CA ALA A 92 -0.05 -10.42 14.84
C ALA A 92 1.26 -11.19 14.97
N TYR A 93 2.35 -10.65 14.40
CA TYR A 93 3.67 -11.28 14.53
C TYR A 93 4.11 -11.40 16.00
N ALA A 94 3.89 -10.34 16.80
CA ALA A 94 4.19 -10.38 18.24
C ALA A 94 3.31 -11.38 18.99
N ARG A 95 2.02 -11.51 18.63
CA ARG A 95 1.11 -12.50 19.20
C ARG A 95 1.55 -13.92 18.89
N ASP A 96 1.94 -14.19 17.64
CA ASP A 96 2.20 -15.54 17.15
C ASP A 96 3.60 -16.04 17.53
N PHE A 97 4.59 -15.13 17.60
CA PHE A 97 6.00 -15.49 17.83
C PHE A 97 6.61 -14.90 19.12
N GLY A 98 5.91 -14.00 19.82
CA GLY A 98 6.44 -13.35 21.02
C GLY A 98 7.61 -12.38 20.76
N LEU A 99 7.85 -11.99 19.49
CA LEU A 99 8.98 -11.18 19.07
C LEU A 99 8.51 -9.92 18.33
N ARG A 100 9.35 -8.88 18.30
CA ARG A 100 9.17 -7.74 17.39
C ARG A 100 9.55 -8.14 15.97
N LEU A 101 8.99 -7.45 14.97
CA LEU A 101 9.43 -7.60 13.59
C LEU A 101 10.93 -7.31 13.48
N PRO A 102 11.72 -8.15 12.78
CA PRO A 102 13.17 -7.98 12.70
C PRO A 102 13.61 -6.60 12.18
N HIS A 103 12.90 -6.04 11.21
CA HIS A 103 13.19 -4.70 10.69
C HIS A 103 12.87 -3.60 11.71
N ASP A 104 11.79 -3.72 12.49
CA ASP A 104 11.49 -2.77 13.56
C ASP A 104 12.49 -2.87 14.70
N ALA A 105 12.98 -4.07 15.02
CA ALA A 105 14.04 -4.29 15.99
C ALA A 105 15.38 -3.70 15.52
N ALA A 106 15.66 -3.77 14.22
CA ALA A 106 16.85 -3.19 13.59
C ALA A 106 16.74 -1.68 13.28
N GLY A 107 15.58 -1.05 13.49
CA GLY A 107 15.33 0.33 13.07
C GLY A 107 15.33 0.54 11.55
N ALA A 108 15.18 -0.54 10.77
CA ALA A 108 15.17 -0.53 9.32
C ALA A 108 13.78 -0.23 8.76
N THR A 109 13.73 0.41 7.59
CA THR A 109 12.48 0.70 6.87
C THR A 109 12.23 -0.31 5.76
N VAL A 110 10.97 -0.71 5.61
CA VAL A 110 10.51 -1.57 4.51
C VAL A 110 10.08 -0.77 3.28
N LEU A 111 10.10 0.56 3.36
CA LEU A 111 9.74 1.46 2.26
C LEU A 111 10.86 1.47 1.22
N ARG A 112 10.52 1.10 -0.03
CA ARG A 112 11.47 0.91 -1.14
C ARG A 112 12.39 2.12 -1.40
N ASP A 113 11.91 3.34 -1.16
CA ASP A 113 12.65 4.58 -1.46
C ASP A 113 12.96 5.45 -0.22
N ALA A 114 12.66 5.00 1.00
CA ALA A 114 12.84 5.85 2.19
C ALA A 114 14.31 6.20 2.49
N GLY A 115 15.27 5.44 1.94
CA GLY A 115 16.70 5.75 2.03
C GLY A 115 17.18 6.87 1.09
N GLN A 116 16.46 7.18 0.02
CA GLN A 116 16.91 8.13 -1.01
C GLN A 116 16.63 9.60 -0.65
N GLY A 117 15.71 9.86 0.28
CA GLY A 117 15.37 11.22 0.74
C GLY A 117 16.37 11.82 1.74
N ALA A 118 17.25 11.01 2.33
CA ALA A 118 18.25 11.49 3.30
C ALA A 118 19.54 12.01 2.65
N SER A 119 19.83 11.61 1.40
CA SER A 119 21.10 11.94 0.72
C SER A 119 21.13 13.28 -0.01
N HIS A 120 20.06 14.10 0.05
CA HIS A 120 20.00 15.40 -0.65
C HIS A 120 19.91 16.64 0.25
N ARG A 121 20.21 16.52 1.56
CA ARG A 121 20.27 17.68 2.48
C ARG A 121 21.61 17.79 3.21
N THR A 122 22.69 17.93 2.46
CA THR A 122 23.92 18.56 2.96
C THR A 122 24.67 19.21 1.80
N ALA A 123 24.37 20.47 1.52
CA ALA A 123 25.26 21.46 0.92
C ALA A 123 24.49 22.79 0.79
N THR A 124 24.56 23.63 1.82
CA THR A 124 24.88 25.06 1.72
C THR A 124 25.23 25.54 3.11
#